data_AF-A0A532E7Y4-F1
#
_entry.id   AF-A0A532E7Y4-F1
#
_cell.length_a   1.000
_cell.length_b   1.000
_cell.length_c   1.000
_cell.angle_alpha   90.00
_cell.angle_beta   90.00
_cell.angle_gamma   90.00
#
_symmetry.space_group_name_H-M   'P 1'
#
loop_
_entity.id
_entity.type
_entity.pdbx_description
1 polymer ?
#
loop_
_entity_poly.entity_id
_entity_poly.type
_entity_poly.pdbx_seq_one_letter_code
_entity_poly.pdbx_strand_id
1 'polypeptide(L)'
;MAGLPCRYEVLLNGIAEGQRVTVIADPTRPKSPIPLFVDAVGTKTSTTVLAGATLTILDGDYQKRGWVYSVRAQDGRKGWVPERSLRLKR
;
A
#
# COMPACT_ATOMS: atom_id res chain seq x y z
N MET A 1 -10.50 -33.90 8.43
CA MET A 1 -11.16 -32.69 8.96
C MET A 1 -10.28 -31.52 8.56
N ALA A 2 -10.73 -30.75 7.57
CA ALA A 2 -9.92 -29.77 6.86
C ALA A 2 -9.37 -28.71 7.82
N GLY A 3 -8.04 -28.54 7.82
CA GLY A 3 -7.39 -27.44 8.51
C GLY A 3 -7.90 -26.14 7.92
N LEU A 4 -8.72 -25.44 8.69
CA LEU A 4 -9.24 -24.14 8.32
C LEU A 4 -8.08 -23.12 8.39
N PRO A 5 -7.65 -22.47 7.30
CA PRO A 5 -6.91 -21.21 7.39
C PRO A 5 -7.91 -20.11 7.73
N CYS A 6 -8.46 -20.17 8.94
CA CYS A 6 -9.34 -19.12 9.44
C CYS A 6 -8.48 -18.03 10.05
N ARG A 7 -8.24 -16.95 9.30
CA ARG A 7 -8.59 -15.57 9.72
C ARG A 7 -7.94 -14.50 8.81
N TYR A 8 -8.74 -13.91 7.90
CA TYR A 8 -8.54 -12.59 7.26
C TYR A 8 -7.72 -12.45 5.95
N GLU A 9 -7.30 -13.52 5.28
CA GLU A 9 -6.40 -13.43 4.09
C GLU A 9 -6.98 -12.83 2.80
N VAL A 10 -8.28 -12.49 2.75
CA VAL A 10 -8.84 -11.68 1.67
C VAL A 10 -9.38 -10.40 2.30
N LEU A 11 -8.47 -9.47 2.62
CA LEU A 11 -8.84 -8.07 2.79
C LEU A 11 -9.74 -7.72 1.61
N LEU A 12 -10.87 -7.06 1.84
CA LEU A 12 -11.97 -6.79 0.89
C LEU A 12 -11.57 -6.22 -0.49
N ASN A 13 -10.29 -5.93 -0.72
CA ASN A 13 -9.71 -5.50 -1.98
C ASN A 13 -8.83 -6.54 -2.69
N GLY A 14 -8.38 -7.64 -2.06
CA GLY A 14 -7.51 -8.65 -2.66
C GLY A 14 -6.01 -8.32 -2.62
N ILE A 15 -5.58 -7.47 -1.69
CA ILE A 15 -4.16 -7.16 -1.43
C ILE A 15 -3.64 -8.09 -0.32
N ALA A 16 -2.57 -8.84 -0.60
CA ALA A 16 -1.87 -9.69 0.36
C ALA A 16 -0.40 -9.28 0.54
N GLU A 17 0.22 -9.69 1.65
CA GLU A 17 1.66 -9.52 1.85
C GLU A 17 2.44 -10.22 0.72
N GLY A 18 3.52 -9.58 0.24
CA GLY A 18 4.30 -10.06 -0.90
C GLY A 18 3.68 -9.74 -2.27
N GLN A 19 2.46 -9.20 -2.32
CA GLN A 19 1.82 -8.85 -3.57
C GLN A 19 2.40 -7.57 -4.17
N ARG A 20 2.37 -7.48 -5.50
CA ARG A 20 2.86 -6.32 -6.25
C ARG A 20 1.68 -5.40 -6.58
N VAL A 21 1.74 -4.18 -6.07
CA VAL A 21 0.76 -3.13 -6.31
C VAL A 21 1.40 -1.99 -7.08
N THR A 22 0.59 -1.17 -7.72
CA THR A 22 1.05 0.08 -8.32
C THR A 22 0.46 1.26 -7.60
N VAL A 23 1.26 2.31 -7.44
CA VAL A 23 0.78 3.58 -6.91
C VAL A 23 -0.15 4.20 -7.94
N ILE A 24 -1.33 4.63 -7.52
CA ILE A 24 -2.21 5.44 -8.36
C ILE A 24 -1.92 6.91 -8.16
N ALA A 25 -1.80 7.60 -9.30
CA ALA A 25 -1.71 9.05 -9.31
C ALA A 25 -3.04 9.64 -8.87
N ASP A 26 -2.96 10.78 -8.19
CA ASP A 26 -4.12 11.62 -8.08
C ASP A 26 -4.54 12.09 -9.50
N PRO A 27 -5.79 11.89 -9.93
CA PRO A 27 -6.22 12.25 -11.27
C PRO A 27 -6.14 13.76 -11.54
N THR A 28 -6.16 14.59 -10.51
CA THR A 28 -5.95 16.04 -10.62
C THR A 28 -4.47 16.39 -10.78
N ARG A 29 -3.55 15.50 -10.35
CA ARG A 29 -2.10 15.68 -10.45
C ARG A 29 -1.39 14.37 -10.78
N PRO A 30 -1.47 13.89 -12.03
CA PRO A 30 -0.93 12.60 -12.41
C PRO A 30 0.60 12.51 -12.31
N LYS A 31 1.30 13.65 -12.32
CA LYS A 31 2.76 13.75 -12.16
C LYS A 31 3.20 14.04 -10.72
N SER A 32 2.29 14.20 -9.77
CA SER A 32 2.68 14.49 -8.39
C SER A 32 3.21 13.22 -7.72
N PRO A 33 4.37 13.31 -7.06
CA PRO A 33 4.90 12.18 -6.33
C PRO A 33 4.03 11.93 -5.09
N ILE A 34 3.62 10.68 -4.91
CA ILE A 34 2.77 10.23 -3.81
C ILE A 34 3.62 10.09 -2.55
N PRO A 35 3.25 10.73 -1.44
CA PRO A 35 3.95 10.58 -0.18
C PRO A 35 3.75 9.17 0.39
N LEU A 36 4.87 8.53 0.72
CA LEU A 36 4.93 7.40 1.62
C LEU A 36 5.21 7.92 3.02
N PHE A 37 4.47 7.43 3.99
CA PHE A 37 4.58 7.82 5.39
C PHE A 37 5.58 6.96 6.15
N VAL A 38 6.12 7.48 7.26
CA VAL A 38 7.03 6.72 8.14
C VAL A 38 6.25 5.67 8.92
N ASP A 39 4.97 5.94 9.16
CA ASP A 39 4.06 5.18 10.00
C ASP A 39 2.69 5.02 9.33
N ALA A 40 1.95 3.97 9.72
CA ALA A 40 0.61 3.69 9.21
C ALA A 40 -0.38 4.84 9.51
N VAL A 41 -0.17 5.57 10.61
CA VAL A 41 -1.02 6.71 11.02
C VAL A 41 -0.93 7.85 9.99
N GLY A 42 0.16 7.94 9.24
CA GLY A 42 0.37 8.96 8.22
C GLY A 42 0.76 10.31 8.79
N THR A 43 1.36 10.33 9.99
CA THR A 43 1.70 11.59 10.67
C THR A 43 2.89 12.30 10.02
N LYS A 44 3.84 11.53 9.49
CA LYS A 44 5.07 12.05 8.89
C LYS A 44 5.31 11.42 7.53
N THR A 45 5.57 12.25 6.52
CA THR A 45 6.02 11.79 5.22
C THR A 45 7.46 11.32 5.34
N SER A 46 7.72 10.06 5.00
CA SER A 46 9.07 9.50 4.96
C SER A 46 9.77 9.80 3.64
N THR A 47 9.07 9.54 2.54
CA THR A 47 9.62 9.69 1.20
C THR A 47 8.48 9.87 0.21
N THR A 48 8.78 10.13 -1.05
CA THR A 48 7.77 10.22 -2.09
C THR A 48 8.14 9.29 -3.24
N VAL A 49 7.12 8.70 -3.85
CA VAL A 49 7.24 7.78 -4.99
C VAL A 49 6.40 8.28 -6.13
N LEU A 50 6.84 8.06 -7.36
CA LEU A 50 6.06 8.46 -8.52
C LEU A 50 4.81 7.60 -8.65
N ALA A 51 3.73 8.20 -9.15
CA ALA A 51 2.57 7.44 -9.58
C ALA A 51 2.95 6.45 -10.68
N GLY A 52 2.35 5.26 -10.65
CA GLY A 52 2.72 4.14 -11.51
C GLY A 52 3.94 3.35 -11.04
N ALA A 53 4.63 3.79 -9.98
CA ALA A 53 5.70 3.01 -9.38
C ALA A 53 5.16 1.66 -8.89
N THR A 54 5.92 0.59 -9.16
CA THR A 54 5.61 -0.74 -8.65
C THR A 54 6.15 -0.86 -7.22
N LEU A 55 5.25 -1.21 -6.31
CA LEU A 55 5.54 -1.44 -4.92
C LEU A 55 5.21 -2.88 -4.54
N THR A 56 5.92 -3.39 -3.54
CA THR A 56 5.64 -4.70 -2.94
C THR A 56 5.04 -4.47 -1.57
N ILE A 57 3.92 -5.11 -1.27
CA ILE A 57 3.31 -5.08 0.05
C ILE A 57 4.19 -5.86 1.00
N LEU A 58 4.55 -5.23 2.11
CA LEU A 58 5.30 -5.85 3.20
C LEU A 58 4.43 -6.12 4.42
N ASP A 59 3.43 -5.29 4.65
CA ASP A 59 2.53 -5.40 5.80
C ASP A 59 1.25 -4.60 5.53
N GLY A 60 0.19 -4.85 6.29
CA GLY A 60 -1.08 -4.16 6.20
C GLY A 60 -1.64 -3.86 7.58
N ASP A 61 -1.91 -2.59 7.84
CA ASP A 61 -2.45 -2.13 9.11
C ASP A 61 -3.79 -1.40 8.92
N TYR A 62 -4.73 -1.64 9.82
CA TYR A 62 -6.06 -1.05 9.74
C TYR A 62 -6.16 0.18 10.64
N GLN A 63 -6.17 1.36 10.01
CA GLN A 63 -6.25 2.64 10.69
C GLN A 63 -7.69 3.16 10.73
N LYS A 64 -7.95 4.18 11.57
CA LYS A 64 -9.28 4.83 11.66
C LYS A 64 -9.83 5.34 10.33
N ARG A 65 -8.95 5.62 9.35
CA ARG A 65 -9.30 6.11 8.01
C ARG A 65 -9.36 5.01 6.94
N GLY A 66 -9.13 3.74 7.31
CA GLY A 66 -9.09 2.59 6.41
C GLY A 66 -7.74 1.87 6.42
N TRP A 67 -7.58 0.93 5.49
CA TRP A 67 -6.36 0.14 5.35
C TRP A 67 -5.17 1.00 4.89
N VAL A 68 -4.03 0.77 5.52
CA VAL A 68 -2.75 1.38 5.18
C VAL A 68 -1.75 0.25 5.06
N TYR A 69 -1.04 0.21 3.95
CA TYR A 69 -0.11 -0.88 3.68
C TYR A 69 1.33 -0.36 3.75
N SER A 70 2.17 -1.13 4.44
CA SER A 70 3.60 -0.98 4.35
C SER A 70 4.05 -1.51 3.01
N VAL A 71 4.81 -0.70 2.30
CA VAL A 71 5.21 -0.97 0.92
C VAL A 71 6.69 -0.71 0.74
N ARG A 72 7.29 -1.52 -0.13
CA ARG A 72 8.66 -1.34 -0.61
C ARG A 72 8.65 -1.04 -2.10
N ALA A 73 9.16 0.13 -2.46
CA ALA A 73 9.44 0.47 -3.84
C ALA A 73 10.61 -0.35 -4.38
N GLN A 74 10.62 -0.57 -5.68
CA GLN A 74 11.73 -1.23 -6.37
C GLN A 74 13.07 -0.51 -6.20
N ASP A 75 13.03 0.83 -6.04
CA ASP A 75 14.19 1.67 -5.73
C ASP A 75 14.76 1.44 -4.32
N GLY A 76 14.18 0.52 -3.54
CA GLY A 76 14.59 0.21 -2.16
C GLY A 76 13.94 1.07 -1.10
N ARG A 77 13.25 2.16 -1.48
CA ARG A 77 12.48 3.02 -0.59
C ARG A 77 11.35 2.24 0.07
N LYS A 78 11.10 2.51 1.34
CA LYS A 78 10.00 1.92 2.10
C LYS A 78 9.15 3.02 2.70
N GLY A 79 7.89 2.68 2.96
CA GLY A 79 7.02 3.51 3.77
C GLY A 79 5.60 2.99 3.72
N TRP A 80 4.71 3.73 4.35
CA TRP A 80 3.31 3.40 4.47
C TRP A 80 2.50 4.20 3.48
N VAL A 81 1.54 3.56 2.84
CA VAL A 81 0.65 4.22 1.88
C VAL A 81 -0.77 3.73 2.11
N PRO A 82 -1.75 4.64 2.12
CA PRO A 82 -3.13 4.26 2.29
C PRO A 82 -3.62 3.49 1.05
N GLU A 83 -4.51 2.53 1.26
CA GLU A 83 -5.10 1.71 0.18
C GLU A 83 -5.66 2.54 -0.97
N ARG A 84 -6.29 3.67 -0.66
CA ARG A 84 -6.87 4.61 -1.64
C ARG A 84 -5.85 5.18 -2.65
N SER A 85 -4.55 5.07 -2.34
CA SER A 85 -3.45 5.53 -3.20
C SER A 85 -2.72 4.35 -3.86
N LEU A 86 -3.20 3.14 -3.64
CA LEU A 86 -2.74 1.92 -4.27
C LEU A 86 -3.78 1.40 -5.25
N ARG A 87 -3.31 0.75 -6.30
CA ARG A 87 -4.13 -0.05 -7.19
C ARG A 87 -3.52 -1.43 -7.33
N LEU A 88 -4.38 -2.42 -7.22
CA LEU A 88 -4.01 -3.78 -7.55
C LEU A 88 -3.78 -3.91 -9.04
N LYS A 89 -2.64 -4.52 -9.36
CA LYS A 89 -2.40 -5.02 -10.69
C LYS A 89 -3.07 -6.40 -10.75
N ARG A 90 -4.28 -6.44 -11.32
CA ARG A 90 -5.02 -7.68 -11.57
C ARG A 90 -4.35 -8.51 -12.66
#